data_AF-A3J6Y7-F1
#
_entry.id   AF-A3J6Y7-F1
#
_cell.length_a   1.000
_cell.length_b   1.000
_cell.length_c   1.000
_cell.angle_alpha   90.00
_cell.angle_beta   90.00
_cell.angle_gamma   90.00
#
_symmetry.space_group_name_H-M   'P 1'
#
loop_
_entity.id
_entity.type
_entity.pdbx_description
1 polymer ?
#
loop_
_entity_poly.entity_id
_entity_poly.type
_entity_poly.pdbx_seq_one_letter_code
_entity_poly.pdbx_strand_id
1 'polypeptide(L)'
;MKNNIQKIEDSNWHEHKMFKDGYGKFPYVILKVGYALFMQIPIHFNKNNDFSNYPGTHINSISEQEIKDYEQEYSAPLHEKMIEHCLWMKNKIETEKGKPIKMCLVEGPETSYYFDEEGIQFSTNIPGGGTLLTQDNKVIGMNVQHYL
;
A
#
# COMPACT_ATOMS: atom_id res chain seq x y z
N MET A 1 -37.78 -23.59 31.08
CA MET A 1 -36.64 -22.67 30.87
C MET A 1 -36.33 -22.66 29.39
N LYS A 2 -36.47 -21.50 28.73
CA LYS A 2 -36.22 -21.34 27.29
C LYS A 2 -34.70 -21.29 27.08
N ASN A 3 -34.15 -22.27 26.38
CA ASN A 3 -32.76 -22.23 25.93
C ASN A 3 -32.64 -21.15 24.84
N ASN A 4 -32.14 -19.98 25.22
CA ASN A 4 -31.68 -18.97 24.28
C ASN A 4 -30.31 -19.41 23.75
N ILE A 5 -30.29 -20.13 22.63
CA ILE A 5 -29.11 -20.22 21.80
C ILE A 5 -29.08 -18.93 20.99
N GLN A 6 -28.39 -17.92 21.51
CA GLN A 6 -28.00 -16.76 20.71
C GLN A 6 -27.14 -17.28 19.55
N LYS A 7 -27.62 -17.05 18.33
CA LYS A 7 -26.85 -17.25 17.10
C LYS A 7 -25.54 -16.50 17.25
N ILE A 8 -24.43 -17.23 17.24
CA ILE A 8 -23.11 -16.69 17.01
C ILE A 8 -23.15 -16.23 15.55
N GLU A 9 -23.30 -14.91 15.35
CA GLU A 9 -23.17 -14.32 14.02
C GLU A 9 -21.76 -14.58 13.48
N ASP A 10 -21.71 -14.92 12.19
CA ASP A 10 -20.57 -15.41 11.43
C ASP A 10 -19.30 -14.57 11.67
N SER A 11 -18.49 -15.00 12.64
CA SER A 11 -17.16 -14.43 12.86
C SER A 11 -16.25 -15.03 11.79
N ASN A 12 -15.88 -14.23 10.77
CA ASN A 12 -14.97 -14.63 9.69
C ASN A 12 -13.60 -15.06 10.26
N TRP A 13 -13.48 -16.33 10.66
CA TRP A 13 -12.30 -16.94 11.25
C TRP A 13 -11.06 -16.95 10.34
N HIS A 14 -11.23 -16.53 9.09
CA HIS A 14 -10.19 -16.42 8.06
C HIS A 14 -9.61 -15.01 7.90
N GLU A 15 -10.25 -13.99 8.47
CA GLU A 15 -9.83 -12.60 8.34
C GLU A 15 -8.85 -12.25 9.45
N HIS A 16 -7.72 -11.67 9.06
CA HIS A 16 -6.70 -11.27 10.01
C HIS A 16 -6.13 -9.92 9.59
N LYS A 17 -6.20 -8.91 10.48
CA LYS A 17 -5.71 -7.54 10.26
C LYS A 17 -4.79 -7.17 11.42
N MET A 18 -3.48 -7.06 11.15
CA MET A 18 -2.43 -6.69 12.11
C MET A 18 -1.53 -5.61 11.52
N PHE A 19 -2.11 -4.49 11.12
CA PHE A 19 -1.36 -3.36 10.60
C PHE A 19 -0.42 -2.78 11.67
N LYS A 20 0.85 -2.62 11.30
CA LYS A 20 1.88 -1.94 12.09
C LYS A 20 1.97 -0.48 11.69
N ASP A 21 2.77 0.31 12.39
CA ASP A 21 2.96 1.72 12.07
C ASP A 21 3.37 1.92 10.60
N GLY A 22 2.68 2.86 9.95
CA GLY A 22 2.80 3.16 8.52
C GLY A 22 1.96 2.27 7.60
N TYR A 23 1.72 1.00 7.96
CA TYR A 23 0.96 0.08 7.12
C TYR A 23 -0.55 0.35 7.16
N GLY A 24 -1.21 0.12 6.03
CA GLY A 24 -2.62 0.38 5.80
C GLY A 24 -3.01 1.86 5.69
N LYS A 25 -2.05 2.78 5.86
CA LYS A 25 -2.27 4.24 5.74
C LYS A 25 -1.80 4.71 4.37
N PHE A 26 -2.65 5.44 3.66
CA PHE A 26 -2.26 6.05 2.40
C PHE A 26 -1.24 7.18 2.61
N PRO A 27 -0.33 7.43 1.65
CA PRO A 27 -0.10 6.63 0.44
C PRO A 27 0.83 5.42 0.68
N TYR A 28 0.66 4.37 -0.12
CA TYR A 28 1.56 3.20 -0.11
C TYR A 28 1.63 2.53 -1.47
N VAL A 29 2.64 1.67 -1.66
CA VAL A 29 2.75 0.78 -2.83
C VAL A 29 2.34 -0.63 -2.45
N ILE A 30 1.57 -1.31 -3.30
CA ILE A 30 1.41 -2.76 -3.30
C ILE A 30 2.26 -3.36 -4.41
N LEU A 31 3.13 -4.30 -4.04
CA LEU A 31 3.90 -5.13 -4.96
C LEU A 31 3.32 -6.54 -4.99
N LYS A 32 3.01 -7.07 -6.18
CA LYS A 32 2.63 -8.48 -6.32
C LYS A 32 3.89 -9.35 -6.27
N VAL A 33 4.03 -10.13 -5.19
CA VAL A 33 5.23 -10.97 -4.94
C VAL A 33 4.99 -12.46 -5.20
N GLY A 34 3.74 -12.89 -5.35
CA GLY A 34 3.39 -14.28 -5.65
C GLY A 34 1.90 -14.48 -5.95
N TYR A 35 1.48 -15.74 -6.03
CA TYR A 35 0.06 -16.08 -6.16
C TYR A 35 -0.66 -15.74 -4.85
N ALA A 36 -1.63 -14.82 -4.92
CA ALA A 36 -2.34 -14.28 -3.76
C ALA A 36 -1.42 -13.73 -2.64
N LEU A 37 -0.19 -13.29 -2.99
CA LEU A 37 0.76 -12.67 -2.07
C LEU A 37 1.09 -11.25 -2.51
N PHE A 38 0.86 -10.30 -1.61
CA PHE A 38 1.05 -8.88 -1.82
C PHE A 38 1.97 -8.34 -0.74
N MET A 39 2.93 -7.49 -1.12
CA MET A 39 3.79 -6.77 -0.19
C MET A 39 3.41 -5.30 -0.21
N GLN A 40 3.12 -4.75 0.97
CA GLN A 40 2.87 -3.32 1.12
C GLN A 40 4.17 -2.59 1.48
N ILE A 41 4.39 -1.43 0.87
CA ILE A 41 5.51 -0.55 1.13
C ILE A 41 4.94 0.84 1.43
N PRO A 42 4.86 1.26 2.70
CA PRO A 42 4.41 2.60 3.05
C PRO A 42 5.26 3.69 2.39
N ILE A 43 4.62 4.81 2.01
CA ILE A 43 5.32 6.01 1.55
C ILE A 43 5.25 7.05 2.65
N HIS A 44 6.39 7.63 3.01
CA HIS A 44 6.46 8.68 4.03
C HIS A 44 7.10 9.96 3.51
N PHE A 45 6.51 11.09 3.87
CA PHE A 45 7.03 12.42 3.53
C PHE A 45 7.85 13.01 4.68
N ASN A 46 9.02 13.55 4.35
CA ASN A 46 9.87 14.32 5.29
C ASN A 46 10.17 13.61 6.63
N LYS A 47 10.33 12.28 6.60
CA LYS A 47 10.72 11.48 7.79
C LYS A 47 12.23 11.29 7.91
N ASN A 48 13.02 12.04 7.14
CA ASN A 48 14.48 12.08 7.24
C ASN A 48 15.15 10.70 7.22
N ASN A 49 14.62 9.75 6.45
CA ASN A 49 15.19 8.39 6.35
C ASN A 49 15.22 7.61 7.68
N ASP A 50 14.29 7.89 8.60
CA ASP A 50 14.07 7.11 9.81
C ASP A 50 13.29 5.81 9.52
N PHE A 51 13.98 4.82 8.95
CA PHE A 51 13.40 3.52 8.62
C PHE A 51 13.04 2.66 9.84
N SER A 52 13.47 3.06 11.05
CA SER A 52 13.16 2.31 12.28
C SER A 52 11.73 2.57 12.73
N ASN A 53 11.30 3.84 12.69
CA ASN A 53 9.94 4.23 13.08
C ASN A 53 8.99 4.34 11.88
N TYR A 54 9.52 4.55 10.68
CA TYR A 54 8.78 4.73 9.44
C TYR A 54 9.27 3.73 8.39
N PRO A 55 8.90 2.44 8.50
CA PRO A 55 9.30 1.43 7.54
C PRO A 55 8.62 1.70 6.19
N GLY A 56 9.37 1.61 5.10
CA GLY A 56 8.81 1.93 3.79
C GLY A 56 9.83 2.59 2.88
N THR A 57 9.32 3.49 2.05
CA THR A 57 10.11 4.38 1.22
C THR A 57 9.80 5.82 1.58
N HIS A 58 10.80 6.69 1.44
CA HIS A 58 10.66 8.09 1.82
C HIS A 58 10.83 9.02 0.63
N ILE A 59 10.02 10.06 0.59
CA ILE A 59 10.15 11.19 -0.32
C ILE A 59 10.40 12.41 0.56
N ASN A 60 11.57 13.02 0.42
CA ASN A 60 12.00 14.15 1.25
C ASN A 60 11.96 15.45 0.44
N SER A 61 12.13 16.59 1.12
CA SER A 61 12.12 17.92 0.50
C SER A 61 10.77 18.29 -0.10
N ILE A 62 9.69 17.85 0.56
CA ILE A 62 8.32 18.26 0.22
C ILE A 62 7.93 19.43 1.10
N SER A 63 7.42 20.52 0.54
CA SER A 63 6.96 21.65 1.35
C SER A 63 5.67 21.30 2.11
N GLU A 64 5.41 22.00 3.22
CA GLU A 64 4.15 21.83 3.97
C GLU A 64 2.93 22.16 3.12
N GLN A 65 3.06 23.10 2.18
CA GLN A 65 1.97 23.45 1.27
C GLN A 65 1.66 22.31 0.30
N GLU A 66 2.68 21.68 -0.31
CA GLU A 66 2.49 20.51 -1.18
C GLU A 66 1.80 19.35 -0.46
N ILE A 67 2.09 19.13 0.83
CA ILE A 67 1.42 18.11 1.63
C ILE A 67 -0.06 18.48 1.85
N LYS A 68 -0.33 19.74 2.24
CA LYS A 68 -1.71 20.21 2.47
C LYS A 68 -2.55 20.16 1.20
N ASP A 69 -1.99 20.54 0.07
CA ASP A 69 -2.67 20.52 -1.23
C ASP A 69 -2.99 19.08 -1.64
N TYR A 70 -2.04 18.17 -1.44
CA TYR A 70 -2.23 16.75 -1.70
C TYR A 70 -3.35 16.13 -0.86
N GLU A 71 -3.43 16.46 0.43
CA GLU A 71 -4.48 15.98 1.34
C GLU A 71 -5.88 16.47 0.95
N GLN A 72 -5.99 17.56 0.19
CA GLN A 72 -7.26 18.16 -0.22
C GLN A 72 -7.75 17.66 -1.59
N GLU A 73 -6.87 17.57 -2.59
CA GLU A 73 -7.28 17.35 -3.99
C GLU A 73 -6.64 16.13 -4.67
N TYR A 74 -5.76 15.37 -3.99
CA TYR A 74 -5.03 14.19 -4.53
C TYR A 74 -4.38 14.39 -5.92
N SER A 75 -4.22 15.64 -6.38
CA SER A 75 -3.82 15.99 -7.76
C SER A 75 -2.79 17.13 -7.82
N ALA A 76 -1.98 17.24 -6.76
CA ALA A 76 -0.93 18.26 -6.61
C ALA A 76 0.41 17.83 -7.24
N PRO A 77 1.41 18.73 -7.37
CA PRO A 77 2.79 18.38 -7.76
C PRO A 77 3.40 17.22 -6.95
N LEU A 78 2.90 16.97 -5.73
CA LEU A 78 3.29 15.82 -4.93
C LEU A 78 2.88 14.47 -5.55
N HIS A 79 1.75 14.41 -6.28
CA HIS A 79 1.35 13.22 -7.04
C HIS A 79 2.40 12.89 -8.12
N GLU A 80 2.82 13.88 -8.91
CA GLU A 80 3.86 13.67 -9.94
C GLU A 80 5.17 13.16 -9.32
N LYS A 81 5.59 13.76 -8.19
CA LYS A 81 6.77 13.27 -7.44
C LYS A 81 6.60 11.83 -6.95
N MET A 82 5.40 11.43 -6.54
CA MET A 82 5.13 10.04 -6.15
C MET A 82 5.18 9.09 -7.34
N ILE A 83 4.63 9.48 -8.50
CA ILE A 83 4.71 8.70 -9.72
C ILE A 83 6.17 8.49 -10.14
N GLU A 84 6.99 9.55 -10.16
CA GLU A 84 8.41 9.48 -10.47
C GLU A 84 9.17 8.57 -9.49
N HIS A 85 8.89 8.72 -8.19
CA HIS A 85 9.49 7.90 -7.16
C HIS A 85 9.11 6.42 -7.30
N CYS A 86 7.84 6.13 -7.63
CA CYS A 86 7.36 4.78 -7.90
C CYS A 86 8.01 4.16 -9.14
N LEU A 87 8.22 4.93 -10.21
CA LEU A 87 8.96 4.48 -11.39
C LEU A 87 10.41 4.15 -11.06
N TRP A 88 11.08 5.01 -10.28
CA TRP A 88 12.43 4.73 -9.80
C TRP A 88 12.48 3.43 -8.98
N MET A 89 11.54 3.23 -8.05
CA MET A 89 11.43 1.99 -7.27
C MET A 89 11.23 0.77 -8.17
N LYS A 90 10.32 0.86 -9.15
CA LYS A 90 10.04 -0.22 -10.12
C LYS A 90 11.33 -0.62 -10.84
N ASN A 91 12.00 0.34 -11.46
CA ASN A 91 13.23 0.12 -12.21
C ASN A 91 14.32 -0.52 -11.34
N LYS A 92 14.47 -0.06 -10.10
CA LYS A 92 15.42 -0.63 -9.15
C LYS A 92 15.11 -2.11 -8.85
N ILE A 93 13.86 -2.42 -8.52
CA ILE A 93 13.43 -3.80 -8.20
C ILE A 93 13.56 -4.73 -9.41
N GLU A 94 13.20 -4.26 -10.61
CA GLU A 94 13.31 -5.06 -11.85
C GLU A 94 14.77 -5.33 -12.21
N THR A 95 15.65 -4.34 -12.02
CA THR A 95 17.10 -4.52 -12.20
C THR A 95 17.66 -5.57 -11.23
N GLU A 96 17.25 -5.51 -9.96
CA GLU A 96 17.70 -6.47 -8.93
C GLU A 96 17.15 -7.88 -9.17
N LYS A 97 15.90 -8.01 -9.65
CA LYS A 97 15.24 -9.31 -9.88
C LYS A 97 15.50 -9.91 -11.26
N GLY A 98 15.96 -9.11 -12.22
CA GLY A 98 16.14 -9.52 -13.62
C GLY A 98 14.83 -9.86 -14.33
N LYS A 99 13.68 -9.33 -13.88
CA LYS A 99 12.37 -9.57 -14.50
C LYS A 99 11.38 -8.44 -14.21
N PRO A 100 10.37 -8.24 -15.09
CA PRO A 100 9.30 -7.29 -14.86
C PRO A 100 8.49 -7.57 -13.59
N ILE A 101 7.98 -6.52 -12.97
CA ILE A 101 7.08 -6.58 -11.81
C ILE A 101 5.79 -5.80 -12.06
N LYS A 102 4.75 -6.17 -11.33
CA LYS A 102 3.50 -5.41 -11.22
C LYS A 102 3.44 -4.77 -9.85
N MET A 103 3.27 -3.45 -9.83
CA MET A 103 3.06 -2.68 -8.61
C MET A 103 1.88 -1.73 -8.76
N CYS A 104 1.34 -1.28 -7.64
CA CYS A 104 0.20 -0.38 -7.59
C CYS A 104 0.47 0.68 -6.53
N LEU A 105 0.51 1.96 -6.92
CA LEU A 105 0.46 3.08 -5.97
C LEU A 105 -0.98 3.24 -5.52
N VAL A 106 -1.20 3.41 -4.22
CA VAL A 106 -2.51 3.59 -3.63
C VAL A 106 -2.49 4.87 -2.80
N GLU A 107 -3.29 5.84 -3.23
CA GLU A 107 -3.38 7.18 -2.63
C GLU A 107 -4.69 7.37 -1.86
N GLY A 108 -5.70 6.55 -2.14
CA GLY A 108 -6.97 6.52 -1.42
C GLY A 108 -7.79 5.28 -1.73
N PRO A 109 -8.98 5.11 -1.10
CA PRO A 109 -9.82 3.92 -1.27
C PRO A 109 -10.25 3.65 -2.72
N GLU A 110 -10.41 4.71 -3.51
CA GLU A 110 -10.80 4.65 -4.93
C GLU A 110 -9.77 5.34 -5.83
N THR A 111 -8.53 5.50 -5.34
CA THR A 111 -7.48 6.24 -6.04
C THR A 111 -6.21 5.41 -6.05
N SER A 112 -5.99 4.72 -7.17
CA SER A 112 -4.83 3.85 -7.36
C SER A 112 -4.28 3.89 -8.78
N TYR A 113 -2.99 3.60 -8.92
CA TYR A 113 -2.26 3.66 -10.19
C TYR A 113 -1.43 2.39 -10.34
N TYR A 114 -1.76 1.58 -11.34
CA TYR A 114 -1.05 0.34 -11.65
C TYR A 114 0.13 0.63 -12.57
N PHE A 115 1.28 0.05 -12.25
CA PHE A 115 2.51 0.11 -13.04
C PHE A 115 2.83 -1.30 -13.54
N ASP A 116 2.74 -1.50 -14.84
CA ASP A 116 3.12 -2.75 -15.50
C ASP A 116 3.88 -2.48 -16.82
N GLU A 117 3.91 -3.46 -17.72
CA GLU A 117 4.62 -3.36 -19.01
C GLU A 117 3.91 -2.41 -19.99
N GLU A 118 2.61 -2.17 -19.83
CA GLU A 118 1.82 -1.28 -20.70
C GLU A 118 1.91 0.19 -20.26
N GLY A 119 2.44 0.44 -19.06
CA GLY A 119 2.65 1.78 -18.51
C GLY A 119 1.95 1.98 -17.17
N ILE A 120 1.48 3.21 -16.95
CA ILE A 120 0.78 3.62 -15.72
C ILE A 120 -0.71 3.76 -16.03
N GLN A 121 -1.56 3.07 -15.27
CA GLN A 121 -3.01 3.07 -15.48
C GLN A 121 -3.75 3.42 -14.18
N PHE A 122 -4.60 4.44 -14.22
CA PHE A 122 -5.49 4.78 -13.11
C PHE A 122 -6.55 3.68 -12.90
N SER A 123 -6.91 3.44 -11.65
CA SER A 123 -7.98 2.53 -11.26
C SER A 123 -8.62 2.96 -9.94
N THR A 124 -9.91 2.68 -9.82
CA THR A 124 -10.65 2.81 -8.56
C THR A 124 -10.56 1.55 -7.68
N ASN A 125 -9.85 0.50 -8.14
CA ASN A 125 -9.78 -0.78 -7.45
C ASN A 125 -8.37 -1.05 -6.90
N ILE A 126 -8.28 -1.19 -5.58
CA ILE A 126 -7.05 -1.61 -4.89
C ILE A 126 -6.91 -3.14 -5.00
N PRO A 127 -5.71 -3.69 -5.27
CA PRO A 127 -5.47 -5.12 -5.13
C PRO A 127 -5.87 -5.59 -3.73
N GLY A 128 -6.75 -6.59 -3.65
CA GLY A 128 -7.30 -7.06 -2.37
C GLY A 128 -7.25 -8.58 -2.23
N GLY A 129 -7.62 -9.05 -1.03
CA GLY A 129 -7.62 -10.47 -0.69
C GLY A 129 -6.22 -11.05 -0.52
N GLY A 130 -6.11 -12.38 -0.48
CA GLY A 130 -4.84 -13.07 -0.33
C GLY A 130 -4.13 -12.73 0.99
N THR A 131 -2.80 -12.80 1.00
CA THR A 131 -1.96 -12.43 2.15
C THR A 131 -1.19 -11.15 1.85
N LEU A 132 -1.29 -10.19 2.77
CA LEU A 132 -0.55 -8.93 2.77
C LEU A 132 0.65 -9.03 3.72
N LEU A 133 1.81 -8.62 3.21
CA LEU A 133 3.10 -8.73 3.87
C LEU A 133 3.76 -7.36 4.04
N THR A 134 4.58 -7.22 5.08
CA THR A 134 5.59 -6.16 5.19
C THR A 134 6.76 -6.41 4.25
N GLN A 135 7.66 -5.43 4.09
CA GLN A 135 8.94 -5.62 3.40
C GLN A 135 9.81 -6.73 4.03
N ASP A 136 9.72 -6.95 5.35
CA ASP A 136 10.39 -8.06 6.05
C ASP A 136 9.65 -9.42 5.94
N ASN A 137 8.67 -9.56 5.03
CA ASN A 137 7.83 -10.76 4.86
C ASN A 137 6.98 -11.14 6.08
N LYS A 138 6.67 -10.21 6.98
CA LYS A 138 5.75 -10.46 8.11
C LYS A 138 4.32 -10.26 7.65
N VAL A 139 3.43 -11.18 7.99
CA VAL A 139 2.00 -11.09 7.66
C VAL A 139 1.35 -9.93 8.45
N ILE A 140 0.60 -9.09 7.74
CA ILE A 140 -0.16 -7.96 8.30
C ILE A 140 -1.63 -7.96 7.88
N GLY A 141 -1.99 -8.79 6.89
CA GLY A 141 -3.36 -8.95 6.41
C GLY A 141 -3.57 -10.33 5.79
N MET A 142 -4.72 -10.96 6.01
CA MET A 142 -5.16 -12.14 5.27
C MET A 142 -6.65 -12.04 4.95
N ASN A 143 -7.01 -12.16 3.66
CA ASN A 143 -8.37 -12.05 3.14
C ASN A 143 -9.11 -10.76 3.55
N VAL A 144 -8.36 -9.68 3.74
CA VAL A 144 -8.89 -8.37 4.14
C VAL A 144 -8.61 -7.31 3.08
N GLN A 145 -9.24 -6.14 3.24
CA GLN A 145 -8.82 -4.92 2.56
C GLN A 145 -7.39 -4.55 2.94
N HIS A 146 -6.61 -4.05 1.99
CA HIS A 146 -5.19 -3.72 2.21
C HIS A 146 -4.98 -2.31 2.79
N TYR A 147 -6.00 -1.71 3.38
CA TYR A 147 -5.93 -0.42 4.06
C TYR A 147 -6.68 -0.44 5.41
N LEU A 148 -6.46 0.59 6.23
CA LEU A 148 -7.09 0.78 7.53
C LEU A 148 -8.55 1.21 7.41
#